data_AF-A0AAJ2NS43-F1
#
_entry.id   AF-A0AAJ2NS43-F1
#
_cell.length_a   1.000
_cell.length_b   1.000
_cell.length_c   1.000
_cell.angle_alpha   90.00
_cell.angle_beta   90.00
_cell.angle_gamma   90.00
#
_symmetry.space_group_name_H-M   'P 1'
#
loop_
_entity.id
_entity.type
_entity.pdbx_description
1 polymer ?
#
loop_
_entity_poly.entity_id
_entity_poly.type
_entity_poly.pdbx_seq_one_letter_code
_entity_poly.pdbx_strand_id
1 'polypeptide(L)'
;VVYFIALMMVLSVFGIDAKALIAGAGVVGLAVGFGALSLVKDVISGFFIIFEDQFSVGDHIRVGEFEGNVETIGLRTTKLKSWTGELHILPNGNITEVTNFSVNNSIAVIDIAIA
;
A
#
# COMPACT_ATOMS: atom_id res chain seq x y z
N VAL A 1 -12.07 -22.37 6.05
CA VAL A 1 -13.32 -22.02 6.78
C VAL A 1 -14.22 -23.24 7.00
N VAL A 2 -14.60 -23.99 5.95
CA VAL A 2 -15.49 -25.17 6.06
C VAL A 2 -14.98 -26.21 7.07
N TYR A 3 -13.70 -26.61 6.97
CA TYR A 3 -13.10 -27.57 7.92
C TYR A 3 -13.06 -27.07 9.37
N PHE A 4 -12.89 -25.76 9.57
CA PHE A 4 -12.87 -25.16 10.90
C PHE A 4 -14.26 -25.24 11.55
N ILE A 5 -15.31 -24.88 10.80
CA ILE A 5 -16.69 -24.96 11.28
C ILE A 5 -17.11 -26.43 11.54
N ALA A 6 -16.72 -27.35 10.65
CA ALA A 6 -16.98 -28.78 10.84
C ALA A 6 -16.31 -29.32 12.12
N LEU A 7 -15.05 -28.95 12.38
CA LEU A 7 -14.34 -29.31 13.60
C LEU A 7 -15.09 -28.79 14.85
N MET A 8 -15.53 -27.53 14.85
CA MET A 8 -16.27 -26.97 15.99
C MET A 8 -17.59 -27.71 16.27
N MET A 9 -18.33 -28.08 15.22
CA MET A 9 -19.58 -28.84 15.38
C MET A 9 -19.32 -30.21 16.01
N VAL A 10 -18.27 -30.92 15.58
CA VAL A 10 -17.88 -32.20 16.18
C VAL A 10 -17.51 -32.04 17.65
N LEU A 11 -16.66 -31.07 18.00
CA LEU A 11 -16.28 -30.83 19.40
C LEU A 11 -17.47 -30.46 20.30
N SER A 12 -18.45 -29.73 19.78
CA SER A 12 -19.67 -29.38 20.51
C SER A 12 -20.52 -30.62 20.86
N VAL A 13 -20.52 -31.66 20.02
CA VAL A 13 -21.23 -32.93 20.30
C VAL A 13 -20.54 -33.71 21.42
N PHE A 14 -19.20 -33.61 21.53
CA PHE A 14 -18.42 -34.21 22.62
C PHE A 14 -18.47 -33.43 23.94
N GLY A 15 -19.28 -32.38 24.04
CA GLY A 15 -19.45 -31.59 25.26
C GLY A 15 -18.28 -30.67 25.58
N ILE A 16 -17.36 -30.46 24.64
CA ILE A 16 -16.28 -29.48 24.78
C ILE A 16 -16.84 -28.09 24.49
N ASP A 17 -16.54 -27.12 25.35
CA ASP A 17 -17.08 -25.76 25.23
C ASP A 17 -16.48 -25.03 24.01
N ALA A 18 -17.21 -25.10 22.90
CA ALA A 18 -16.84 -24.47 21.64
C ALA A 18 -16.61 -22.95 21.79
N LYS A 19 -17.16 -22.31 22.83
CA LYS A 19 -16.94 -20.89 23.13
C LYS A 19 -15.46 -20.58 23.40
N ALA A 20 -14.77 -21.45 24.13
CA ALA A 20 -13.35 -21.26 24.43
C ALA A 20 -12.48 -21.37 23.17
N LEU A 21 -12.84 -22.29 22.26
CA LEU A 21 -12.14 -22.48 20.98
C LEU A 21 -12.36 -21.29 20.04
N ILE A 22 -13.59 -20.77 19.96
CA ILE A 22 -13.92 -19.57 19.19
C ILE A 22 -13.17 -18.35 19.74
N ALA A 23 -13.09 -18.21 21.07
CA ALA A 23 -12.33 -17.13 21.69
C ALA A 23 -10.84 -17.19 21.30
N GLY A 24 -10.22 -18.37 21.36
CA GLY A 24 -8.83 -18.55 20.92
C GLY A 24 -8.62 -18.32 19.42
N ALA A 25 -9.53 -18.84 18.59
CA ALA A 25 -9.49 -18.63 17.15
C ALA A 25 -9.69 -17.15 16.76
N GLY A 26 -10.48 -16.41 17.53
CA GLY A 26 -10.64 -14.96 17.37
C GLY A 26 -9.33 -14.21 17.57
N VAL A 27 -8.56 -14.53 18.61
CA VAL A 27 -7.24 -13.93 18.87
C VAL A 27 -6.26 -14.24 17.72
N VAL A 28 -6.23 -15.48 17.25
CA VAL A 28 -5.40 -15.87 16.09
C VAL A 28 -5.83 -15.13 14.83
N GLY A 29 -7.14 -15.00 14.59
CA GLY A 29 -7.69 -14.24 13.46
C GLY A 29 -7.30 -12.76 13.50
N LEU A 30 -7.33 -12.13 14.69
CA LEU A 30 -6.88 -10.75 14.87
C LEU A 30 -5.37 -10.62 14.60
N ALA A 31 -4.55 -11.55 15.08
CA ALA A 31 -3.11 -11.53 14.83
C ALA A 31 -2.78 -11.60 13.34
N VAL A 32 -3.46 -12.49 12.60
CA VAL A 32 -3.31 -12.59 11.13
C VAL A 32 -3.83 -11.33 10.44
N GLY A 33 -4.96 -10.78 10.90
CA GLY A 33 -5.54 -9.55 10.37
C GLY A 33 -4.60 -8.36 10.50
N PHE A 34 -3.98 -8.18 11.66
CA PHE A 34 -2.99 -7.11 11.86
C PHE A 34 -1.72 -7.31 11.03
N GLY A 35 -1.26 -8.55 10.85
CA GLY A 35 -0.11 -8.85 10.00
C GLY A 35 -0.37 -8.60 8.51
N ALA A 36 -1.61 -8.83 8.05
CA ALA A 36 -2.00 -8.65 6.65
C ALA A 36 -2.44 -7.22 6.30
N LEU A 37 -2.71 -6.37 7.29
CA LEU A 37 -3.29 -5.05 7.08
C LEU A 37 -2.45 -4.17 6.15
N SER A 38 -1.11 -4.18 6.30
CA SER A 38 -0.19 -3.42 5.45
C SER A 38 -0.25 -3.87 3.99
N LEU A 39 -0.31 -5.18 3.74
CA LEU A 39 -0.41 -5.75 2.40
C LEU A 39 -1.72 -5.34 1.72
N VAL A 40 -2.84 -5.41 2.45
CA VAL A 40 -4.14 -5.01 1.91
C VAL A 40 -4.14 -3.51 1.58
N LYS A 41 -3.57 -2.69 2.45
CA LYS A 41 -3.40 -1.24 2.21
C LYS A 41 -2.58 -0.97 0.95
N ASP A 42 -1.46 -1.67 0.79
CA ASP A 42 -0.59 -1.52 -0.38
C ASP A 42 -1.31 -1.85 -1.69
N VAL A 43 -2.05 -2.97 -1.72
CA VAL A 43 -2.76 -3.43 -2.91
C VAL A 43 -3.90 -2.49 -3.29
N ILE A 44 -4.69 -2.04 -2.30
CA ILE A 44 -5.79 -1.10 -2.56
C ILE A 44 -5.23 0.24 -3.06
N SER A 45 -4.20 0.77 -2.39
CA SER A 45 -3.59 2.05 -2.79
C SER A 45 -2.98 1.96 -4.18
N GLY A 46 -2.28 0.87 -4.49
CA GLY A 46 -1.73 0.62 -5.83
C GLY A 46 -2.80 0.48 -6.91
N PHE A 47 -3.93 -0.17 -6.60
CA PHE A 47 -5.06 -0.23 -7.51
C PHE A 47 -5.59 1.16 -7.84
N PHE A 48 -5.80 2.03 -6.84
CA PHE A 48 -6.29 3.39 -7.08
C PHE A 48 -5.28 4.25 -7.84
N ILE A 49 -3.97 4.14 -7.57
CA ILE A 49 -2.93 4.85 -8.33
C ILE A 49 -3.06 4.56 -9.83
N ILE A 50 -3.23 3.29 -10.19
CA ILE A 50 -3.35 2.85 -11.59
C ILE A 50 -4.73 3.21 -12.17
N PHE A 51 -5.79 3.05 -11.38
CA PHE A 51 -7.16 3.25 -11.84
C PHE A 51 -7.51 4.73 -12.06
N GLU A 52 -6.98 5.61 -11.21
CA GLU A 52 -7.17 7.07 -11.31
C GLU A 52 -6.08 7.77 -12.13
N ASP A 53 -5.07 7.02 -12.61
CA ASP A 53 -3.91 7.53 -13.35
C ASP A 53 -3.24 8.74 -12.65
N GLN A 54 -3.01 8.61 -11.34
CA GLN A 54 -2.42 9.70 -10.54
C GLN A 54 -1.01 10.07 -11.01
N PHE A 55 -0.28 9.08 -11.52
CA PHE A 55 0.99 9.22 -12.21
C PHE A 55 1.25 7.95 -13.03
N SER A 56 1.96 8.13 -14.14
CA SER A 56 2.23 7.08 -15.10
C SER A 56 3.73 6.74 -15.17
N VAL A 57 4.05 5.58 -15.75
CA VAL A 57 5.45 5.18 -15.97
C VAL A 57 6.12 6.19 -16.89
N GLY A 58 7.25 6.76 -16.45
CA GLY A 58 7.97 7.83 -17.14
C GLY A 58 7.76 9.22 -16.55
N ASP A 59 6.75 9.41 -15.69
CA ASP A 59 6.51 10.71 -15.05
C ASP A 59 7.61 11.04 -14.04
N HIS A 60 7.91 12.33 -13.92
CA HIS A 60 8.77 12.85 -12.87
C HIS A 60 7.91 13.23 -11.67
N ILE A 61 8.08 12.50 -10.57
CA ILE A 61 7.27 12.67 -9.37
C ILE A 61 8.11 12.81 -8.11
N ARG A 62 7.55 13.47 -7.10
CA ARG A 62 8.04 13.47 -5.73
C ARG A 62 7.01 12.83 -4.80
N VAL A 63 7.46 11.85 -4.03
CA VAL A 63 6.68 11.14 -3.02
C VAL A 63 7.39 11.34 -1.67
N GLY A 64 6.83 12.22 -0.83
CA GLY A 64 7.47 12.65 0.41
C GLY A 64 8.83 13.30 0.13
N GLU A 65 9.90 12.72 0.68
CA GLU A 65 11.28 13.19 0.49
C GLU A 65 11.98 12.59 -0.74
N PHE A 66 11.38 11.59 -1.39
CA PHE A 66 11.97 10.93 -2.55
C PHE A 66 11.46 11.57 -3.84
N GLU A 67 12.38 11.90 -4.75
CA GLU A 67 12.09 12.50 -6.05
C GLU A 67 12.79 11.73 -7.17
N GLY A 68 12.11 11.52 -8.28
CA GLY A 68 12.66 10.79 -9.40
C GLY A 68 11.64 10.45 -10.46
N ASN A 69 12.09 9.71 -11.47
CA ASN A 69 11.24 9.23 -12.54
C ASN A 69 10.63 7.88 -12.19
N VAL A 70 9.35 7.69 -12.51
CA VAL A 70 8.65 6.41 -12.31
C VAL A 70 9.17 5.40 -13.32
N GLU A 71 9.85 4.35 -12.85
CA GLU A 71 10.35 3.29 -13.72
C GLU A 71 9.34 2.15 -13.88
N THR A 72 8.62 1.82 -12.81
CA THR A 72 7.60 0.76 -12.84
C THR A 72 6.58 0.97 -11.74
N ILE A 73 5.30 0.79 -12.08
CA ILE A 73 4.19 0.79 -11.13
C ILE A 73 3.71 -0.66 -10.98
N GLY A 74 3.89 -1.23 -9.80
CA GLY A 74 3.31 -2.52 -9.44
C GLY A 74 2.08 -2.36 -8.55
N LEU A 75 1.31 -3.44 -8.35
CA LEU A 75 0.14 -3.43 -7.47
C LEU A 75 0.49 -3.15 -6.00
N ARG A 76 1.65 -3.60 -5.51
CA ARG A 76 2.08 -3.43 -4.11
C ARG A 76 3.12 -2.33 -3.94
N THR A 77 3.98 -2.13 -4.94
CA THR A 77 5.15 -1.25 -4.83
C THR A 77 5.36 -0.47 -6.11
N THR A 78 5.79 0.78 -5.97
CA THR A 78 6.21 1.66 -7.06
C THR A 78 7.72 1.87 -6.98
N LYS A 79 8.38 1.91 -8.14
CA LYS A 79 9.82 2.14 -8.23
C LYS A 79 10.12 3.52 -8.82
N LEU A 80 10.88 4.31 -8.08
CA LEU A 80 11.33 5.65 -8.46
C LEU A 80 12.83 5.64 -8.67
N LYS A 81 13.27 6.10 -9.84
CA LYS A 81 14.68 6.28 -10.14
C LYS A 81 15.07 7.74 -9.98
N SER A 82 15.88 8.01 -8.97
CA SER A 82 16.44 9.34 -8.73
C SER A 82 17.43 9.74 -9.83
N TRP A 83 17.67 11.04 -9.99
CA TRP A 83 18.69 11.56 -10.90
C TRP A 83 20.11 11.13 -10.51
N THR A 84 20.35 10.83 -9.23
CA THR A 84 21.61 10.27 -8.73
C THR A 84 21.83 8.82 -9.18
N GLY A 85 20.82 8.17 -9.77
CA GLY A 85 20.84 6.79 -10.23
C GLY A 85 20.33 5.77 -9.21
N GLU A 86 19.95 6.21 -8.02
CA GLU A 86 19.37 5.36 -6.97
C GLU A 86 17.94 4.94 -7.34
N LEU A 87 17.59 3.69 -7.02
CA LEU A 87 16.25 3.13 -7.24
C LEU A 87 15.53 2.98 -5.90
N HIS A 88 14.57 3.86 -5.64
CA HIS A 88 13.72 3.82 -4.47
C HIS A 88 12.53 2.89 -4.73
N ILE A 89 12.31 1.93 -3.83
CA ILE A 89 11.18 1.00 -3.91
C ILE A 89 10.23 1.35 -2.78
N LEU A 90 9.10 1.94 -3.11
CA LEU A 90 8.12 2.40 -2.14
C LEU A 90 6.89 1.47 -2.12
N PRO A 91 6.44 1.01 -0.94
CA PRO A 91 5.13 0.38 -0.81
C PRO A 91 4.03 1.39 -1.11
N ASN A 92 3.07 1.00 -1.94
CA ASN A 92 2.00 1.90 -2.37
C ASN A 92 1.14 2.39 -1.19
N GLY A 93 1.02 1.62 -0.12
CA GLY A 93 0.28 2.01 1.08
C GLY A 93 1.00 3.07 1.91
N ASN A 94 2.27 3.39 1.62
CA ASN A 94 3.00 4.51 2.23
C ASN A 94 2.98 5.79 1.39
N ILE A 95 2.42 5.73 0.18
CA ILE A 95 2.26 6.89 -0.71
C ILE A 95 1.01 7.64 -0.28
N THR A 96 1.15 8.60 0.64
CA THR A 96 0.05 9.44 1.12
C THR A 96 -0.16 10.68 0.29
N GLU A 97 0.92 11.22 -0.27
CA GLU A 97 0.93 12.40 -1.11
C GLU A 97 1.90 12.19 -2.27
N VAL A 98 1.53 12.69 -3.45
CA VAL A 98 2.37 12.66 -4.64
C VAL A 98 2.29 14.00 -5.34
N THR A 99 3.46 14.54 -5.67
CA THR A 99 3.58 15.73 -6.53
C THR A 99 4.05 15.26 -7.89
N ASN A 100 3.20 15.39 -8.91
CA ASN A 100 3.56 15.06 -10.29
C ASN A 100 3.95 16.35 -11.03
N PHE A 101 5.19 16.39 -11.54
CA PHE A 101 5.72 17.53 -12.28
C PHE A 101 5.50 17.45 -13.79
N SER A 102 4.99 16.33 -14.29
CA SER A 102 4.85 16.03 -15.72
C SER A 102 3.44 16.27 -16.28
N VAL A 103 2.43 16.47 -15.43
CA VAL A 103 1.03 16.64 -15.85
C VAL A 103 0.79 17.96 -16.60
N ASN A 104 1.36 19.06 -16.11
CA ASN A 104 1.18 20.39 -16.67
C ASN A 104 2.54 21.03 -17.00
N ASN A 105 2.52 22.02 -17.89
CA ASN A 105 3.73 22.75 -18.26
C ASN A 105 4.37 23.40 -17.02
N SER A 106 5.66 23.15 -16.81
CA SER A 106 6.38 23.67 -15.65
C SER A 106 6.45 25.20 -15.71
N ILE A 107 6.18 25.85 -14.57
CA ILE A 107 6.25 27.30 -14.44
C ILE A 107 7.58 27.64 -13.73
N ALA A 108 8.42 28.44 -14.38
CA ALA A 108 9.61 29.01 -13.76
C ALA A 108 9.27 30.41 -13.23
N VAL A 109 9.31 30.58 -11.91
CA VAL A 109 9.15 31.89 -11.24
C VAL A 109 10.54 32.44 -10.93
N ILE A 110 10.85 33.64 -11.40
CA ILE A 110 12.12 34.32 -11.15
C ILE A 110 11.82 35.59 -10.35
N ASP A 111 12.10 35.56 -9.05
CA ASP A 111 11.99 36.72 -8.19
C ASP A 111 13.26 37.58 -8.28
N ILE A 112 13.12 38.80 -8.82
CA ILE A 112 14.21 39.78 -8.92
C ILE A 112 14.01 40.84 -7.84
N ALA A 113 14.87 40.84 -6.82
CA ALA A 113 14.91 41.92 -5.83
C ALA A 113 15.60 43.15 -6.43
N ILE A 114 14.89 44.29 -6.44
CA ILE A 114 15.41 45.58 -6.89
C ILE A 114 15.89 46.34 -5.65
N ALA A 115 17.12 46.87 -5.70
CA ALA A 115 17.75 47.68 -4.64
C ALA A 115 17.44 49.17 -4.77
#